data_AF-A0A8T0C5N5-F1
#
_entry.id   AF-A0A8T0C5N5-F1
#
_cell.length_a   1.000
_cell.length_b   1.000
_cell.length_c   1.000
_cell.angle_alpha   90.00
_cell.angle_beta   90.00
_cell.angle_gamma   90.00
#
_symmetry.space_group_name_H-M   'P 1'
#
loop_
_entity.id
_entity.type
_entity.pdbx_description
1 polymer ?
#
loop_
_entity_poly.entity_id
_entity_poly.type
_entity_poly.pdbx_seq_one_letter_code
_entity_poly.pdbx_strand_id
1 'polypeptide(L)'
;MLSIIGLCFEGIDPEAYFAYYFEQSGPTHRRLRLYYSDSAELTGYCLLTFDDSHKAFSVIGASAGFLPQFRGKNNTFSFSILEVTKAYLRRPWRTLLYADTMLSPAMFRAMAKNIATVYPTATGSAVESQLYVALNPTGLVSEVNGLPCLKVVGRKTRYSALEVAQFKASDKPEIAHYCALNPNFDQGVALLTVIPVTLGQLLSTAWKQITHSR
;
A
#
# COMPACT_ATOMS: atom_id res chain seq x y z
N MET A 1 8.02 -12.68 -15.61
CA MET A 1 7.18 -12.09 -14.54
C MET A 1 6.87 -13.12 -13.44
N LEU A 2 6.27 -14.27 -13.78
CA LEU A 2 5.90 -15.32 -12.81
C LEU A 2 7.05 -15.73 -11.86
N SER A 3 8.26 -15.94 -12.40
CA SER A 3 9.45 -16.25 -11.59
C SER A 3 9.76 -15.15 -10.55
N ILE A 4 9.69 -13.87 -10.93
CA ILE A 4 9.90 -12.76 -10.00
C ILE A 4 8.81 -12.72 -8.92
N ILE A 5 7.55 -12.96 -9.27
CA ILE A 5 6.44 -13.02 -8.31
C ILE A 5 6.70 -14.12 -7.26
N GLY A 6 7.05 -15.33 -7.70
CA GLY A 6 7.33 -16.45 -6.80
C GLY A 6 8.56 -16.24 -5.90
N LEU A 7 9.55 -15.46 -6.36
CA LEU A 7 10.72 -15.09 -5.55
C LEU A 7 10.44 -13.92 -4.58
N CYS A 8 9.38 -13.14 -4.82
CA CYS A 8 9.05 -11.96 -4.01
C CYS A 8 8.06 -12.25 -2.89
N PHE A 9 7.17 -13.24 -3.05
CA PHE A 9 6.09 -13.52 -2.11
C PHE A 9 6.00 -15.01 -1.78
N GLU A 10 5.56 -15.29 -0.55
CA GLU A 10 5.34 -16.64 -0.07
C GLU A 10 3.86 -16.91 0.16
N GLY A 11 3.46 -18.18 0.10
CA GLY A 11 2.07 -18.60 0.33
C GLY A 11 1.12 -18.18 -0.80
N ILE A 12 1.66 -17.88 -1.98
CA ILE A 12 0.89 -17.58 -3.18
C ILE A 12 1.27 -18.56 -4.30
N ASP A 13 0.33 -18.83 -5.18
CA ASP A 13 0.62 -19.39 -6.50
C ASP A 13 0.94 -18.22 -7.47
N PRO A 14 2.13 -18.18 -8.09
CA PRO A 14 2.51 -17.09 -8.98
C PRO A 14 1.56 -16.90 -10.17
N GLU A 15 0.99 -17.99 -10.70
CA GLU A 15 0.04 -17.92 -11.82
C GLU A 15 -1.27 -17.29 -11.38
N ALA A 16 -1.88 -17.78 -10.30
CA ALA A 16 -3.09 -17.19 -9.72
C ALA A 16 -2.88 -15.71 -9.34
N TYR A 17 -1.72 -15.37 -8.78
CA TYR A 17 -1.38 -13.97 -8.47
C TYR A 17 -1.31 -13.11 -9.74
N PHE A 18 -0.64 -13.61 -10.77
CA PHE A 18 -0.52 -12.91 -12.03
C PHE A 18 -1.89 -12.70 -12.68
N ALA A 19 -2.71 -13.74 -12.74
CA ALA A 19 -4.07 -13.66 -13.28
C ALA A 19 -4.90 -12.60 -12.53
N TYR A 20 -4.87 -12.62 -11.19
CA TYR A 20 -5.61 -11.68 -10.36
C TYR A 20 -5.15 -10.22 -10.56
N TYR A 21 -3.85 -9.96 -10.45
CA TYR A 21 -3.36 -8.57 -10.49
C TYR A 21 -3.18 -8.02 -11.91
N PHE A 22 -2.77 -8.85 -12.87
CA PHE A 22 -2.33 -8.40 -14.20
C PHE A 22 -3.37 -8.67 -15.30
N GLU A 23 -4.10 -9.79 -15.24
CA GLU A 23 -4.96 -10.23 -16.34
C GLU A 23 -6.45 -10.01 -16.10
N GLN A 24 -6.88 -9.79 -14.86
CA GLN A 24 -8.29 -9.65 -14.52
C GLN A 24 -8.99 -8.61 -15.41
N SER A 25 -10.02 -9.06 -16.11
CA SER A 25 -10.90 -8.23 -16.94
C SER A 25 -11.82 -7.37 -16.07
N GLY A 26 -12.06 -6.13 -16.48
CA GLY A 26 -12.94 -5.20 -15.78
C GLY A 26 -12.65 -3.75 -16.16
N PRO A 27 -13.35 -2.75 -15.57
CA PRO A 27 -13.05 -1.33 -15.74
C PRO A 27 -11.77 -0.92 -14.97
N THR A 28 -10.75 -1.78 -15.03
CA THR A 28 -9.49 -1.62 -14.32
C THR A 28 -8.41 -1.23 -15.32
N HIS A 29 -7.87 -0.02 -15.16
CA HIS A 29 -6.68 0.40 -15.89
C HIS A 29 -5.43 0.04 -15.11
N ARG A 30 -4.36 -0.33 -15.83
CA ARG A 30 -3.10 -0.75 -15.23
C ARG A 30 -1.96 0.14 -15.67
N ARG A 31 -1.01 0.38 -14.76
CA ARG A 31 0.28 1.00 -15.05
C ARG A 31 1.38 0.13 -14.44
N LEU A 32 2.23 -0.40 -15.30
CA LEU A 32 3.30 -1.31 -14.93
C LEU A 32 4.64 -0.65 -15.24
N ARG A 33 5.51 -0.61 -14.23
CA ARG A 33 6.93 -0.32 -14.40
C ARG A 33 7.71 -1.59 -14.10
N LEU A 34 8.60 -1.95 -15.02
CA LEU A 34 9.56 -3.03 -14.86
C LEU A 34 10.93 -2.43 -14.54
N TYR A 35 11.70 -3.14 -13.72
CA TYR A 35 13.04 -2.74 -13.32
C TYR A 35 14.02 -3.81 -13.78
N TYR A 36 15.11 -3.37 -14.39
CA TYR A 36 16.13 -4.25 -14.94
C TYR A 36 17.48 -3.95 -14.31
N SER A 37 18.33 -4.97 -14.18
CA SER A 37 19.74 -4.81 -13.84
C SER A 37 20.53 -4.23 -15.03
N ASP A 38 21.80 -3.90 -14.79
CA ASP A 38 22.74 -3.52 -15.86
C ASP A 38 22.95 -4.65 -16.88
N SER A 39 22.74 -5.91 -16.45
CA SER A 39 22.75 -7.10 -17.32
C SER A 39 21.43 -7.35 -18.06
N ALA A 40 20.49 -6.39 -18.03
CA ALA A 40 19.15 -6.49 -18.64
C ALA A 40 18.26 -7.62 -18.09
N GLU A 41 18.54 -8.11 -16.88
CA GLU A 41 17.69 -9.08 -16.19
C GLU A 41 16.57 -8.38 -15.45
N LEU A 42 15.35 -8.92 -15.47
CA LEU A 42 14.23 -8.36 -14.73
C LEU A 42 14.46 -8.55 -13.22
N THR A 43 14.58 -7.45 -12.47
CA THR A 43 14.90 -7.46 -11.03
C THR A 43 13.72 -7.12 -10.13
N GLY A 44 12.67 -6.54 -10.70
CA GLY A 44 11.46 -6.21 -9.98
C GLY A 44 10.41 -5.52 -10.82
N TYR A 45 9.29 -5.21 -10.20
CA TYR A 45 8.17 -4.53 -10.83
C TYR A 45 7.40 -3.66 -9.84
N CYS A 46 6.67 -2.69 -10.37
CA CYS A 46 5.64 -1.94 -9.68
C CYS A 46 4.42 -1.83 -10.59
N LEU A 47 3.33 -2.41 -10.15
CA LEU A 47 2.02 -2.37 -10.78
C LEU A 47 1.11 -1.46 -9.96
N LEU A 48 0.44 -0.53 -10.64
CA LEU A 48 -0.73 0.17 -10.13
C LEU A 48 -1.97 -0.29 -10.89
N THR A 49 -3.03 -0.57 -10.15
CA THR A 49 -4.38 -0.81 -10.67
C THR A 49 -5.25 0.39 -10.36
N PHE A 50 -6.10 0.80 -11.30
CA PHE A 50 -7.07 1.88 -11.15
C PHE A 50 -8.44 1.29 -11.49
N ASP A 51 -9.20 0.96 -10.46
CA ASP A 51 -10.53 0.36 -10.58
C ASP A 51 -11.61 1.45 -10.50
N ASP A 52 -12.31 1.68 -11.61
CA ASP A 52 -13.41 2.62 -11.74
C ASP A 52 -14.79 1.97 -11.48
N SER A 53 -14.86 0.71 -11.03
CA SER A 53 -16.12 -0.03 -10.85
C SER A 53 -17.07 0.57 -9.80
N HIS A 54 -16.53 1.21 -8.76
CA HIS A 54 -17.33 1.81 -7.70
C HIS A 54 -17.87 3.18 -8.12
N LYS A 55 -19.20 3.38 -8.05
CA LYS A 55 -19.85 4.61 -8.55
C LYS A 55 -19.33 5.89 -7.90
N ALA A 56 -19.03 5.87 -6.60
CA ALA A 56 -18.69 7.07 -5.84
C ALA A 56 -17.20 7.42 -5.85
N PHE A 57 -16.29 6.46 -6.01
CA PHE A 57 -14.83 6.67 -5.97
C PHE A 57 -14.10 5.63 -6.82
N SER A 58 -12.90 5.94 -7.31
CA SER A 58 -12.05 4.96 -7.98
C SER A 58 -10.98 4.48 -7.01
N VAL A 59 -10.72 3.18 -7.01
CA VAL A 59 -9.76 2.56 -6.10
C VAL A 59 -8.44 2.35 -6.82
N ILE A 60 -7.36 2.81 -6.21
CA ILE A 60 -6.00 2.60 -6.69
C ILE A 60 -5.35 1.56 -5.78
N GLY A 61 -5.01 0.42 -6.36
CA GLY A 61 -4.23 -0.63 -5.69
C GLY A 61 -2.79 -0.64 -6.18
N ALA A 62 -1.89 -1.23 -5.40
CA ALA A 62 -0.53 -1.50 -5.85
C ALA A 62 -0.13 -2.96 -5.64
N SER A 63 0.80 -3.39 -6.48
CA SER A 63 1.57 -4.61 -6.27
C SER A 63 2.99 -4.31 -6.68
N ALA A 64 3.95 -4.58 -5.80
CA ALA A 64 5.36 -4.38 -6.11
C ALA A 64 6.18 -5.53 -5.53
N GLY A 65 7.09 -6.04 -6.35
CA GLY A 65 8.00 -7.12 -5.97
C GLY A 65 9.40 -6.79 -6.48
N PHE A 66 10.40 -6.92 -5.60
CA PHE A 66 11.81 -6.81 -5.94
C PHE A 66 12.57 -8.00 -5.36
N LEU A 67 13.49 -8.52 -6.15
CA LEU A 67 14.48 -9.49 -5.69
C LEU A 67 15.21 -8.94 -4.45
N PRO A 68 15.60 -9.79 -3.47
CA PRO A 68 16.13 -9.36 -2.19
C PRO A 68 17.23 -8.30 -2.26
N GLN A 69 18.19 -8.48 -3.16
CA GLN A 69 19.35 -7.60 -3.34
C GLN A 69 19.00 -6.24 -4.00
N PHE A 70 17.79 -6.06 -4.52
CA PHE A 70 17.32 -4.83 -5.16
C PHE A 70 16.27 -4.07 -4.33
N ARG A 71 16.03 -4.49 -3.07
CA ARG A 71 15.11 -3.80 -2.13
C ARG A 71 15.76 -2.52 -1.56
N GLY A 72 14.94 -1.56 -1.11
CA GLY A 72 15.39 -0.49 -0.20
C GLY A 72 15.72 0.90 -0.77
N LYS A 73 15.29 1.26 -1.99
CA LYS A 73 15.61 2.57 -2.60
C LYS A 73 14.40 3.47 -2.94
N ASN A 74 13.23 3.24 -2.34
CA ASN A 74 11.98 3.92 -2.72
C ASN A 74 11.67 3.89 -4.23
N ASN A 75 12.16 2.86 -4.94
CA ASN A 75 12.13 2.76 -6.41
C ASN A 75 10.73 2.90 -7.01
N THR A 76 9.69 2.57 -6.24
CA THR A 76 8.28 2.61 -6.64
C THR A 76 7.59 3.94 -6.35
N PHE A 77 8.09 4.72 -5.39
CA PHE A 77 7.33 5.87 -4.86
C PHE A 77 7.12 6.97 -5.91
N SER A 78 8.19 7.38 -6.60
CA SER A 78 8.11 8.44 -7.63
C SER A 78 7.24 8.02 -8.82
N PHE A 79 7.33 6.75 -9.22
CA PHE A 79 6.44 6.18 -10.22
C PHE A 79 4.98 6.27 -9.80
N SER A 80 4.68 5.81 -8.58
CA SER A 80 3.32 5.76 -8.07
C SER A 80 2.71 7.15 -7.95
N ILE A 81 3.43 8.11 -7.36
CA ILE A 81 2.95 9.49 -7.24
C ILE A 81 2.70 10.11 -8.63
N LEU A 82 3.59 9.88 -9.60
CA LEU A 82 3.42 10.42 -10.95
C LEU A 82 2.16 9.88 -11.62
N GLU A 83 1.95 8.55 -11.63
CA GLU A 83 0.79 7.96 -12.28
C GLU A 83 -0.52 8.28 -11.56
N VAL A 84 -0.52 8.32 -10.22
CA VAL A 84 -1.68 8.76 -9.42
C VAL A 84 -2.02 10.22 -9.72
N THR A 85 -1.02 11.10 -9.79
CA THR A 85 -1.22 12.52 -10.13
C THR A 85 -1.78 12.67 -11.55
N LYS A 86 -1.25 11.92 -12.53
CA LYS A 86 -1.81 11.91 -13.89
C LYS A 86 -3.27 11.43 -13.92
N ALA A 87 -3.61 10.41 -13.13
CA ALA A 87 -4.98 9.93 -13.03
C ALA A 87 -5.91 11.00 -12.45
N TYR A 88 -5.49 11.67 -11.37
CA TYR A 88 -6.22 12.79 -10.79
C TYR A 88 -6.44 13.92 -11.79
N LEU A 89 -5.39 14.37 -12.47
CA LEU A 89 -5.46 15.50 -13.42
C LEU A 89 -6.36 15.20 -14.65
N ARG A 90 -6.53 13.94 -15.04
CA ARG A 90 -7.46 13.57 -16.12
C ARG A 90 -8.93 13.73 -15.73
N ARG A 91 -9.26 13.59 -14.43
CA ARG A 91 -10.63 13.63 -13.91
C ARG A 91 -10.64 14.20 -12.48
N PRO A 92 -10.33 15.48 -12.27
CA PRO A 92 -10.19 16.05 -10.91
C PRO A 92 -11.50 16.07 -10.09
N TRP A 93 -12.65 15.95 -10.75
CA TRP A 93 -13.96 15.80 -10.10
C TRP A 93 -14.22 14.38 -9.57
N ARG A 94 -13.41 13.40 -9.96
CA ARG A 94 -13.53 12.01 -9.54
C ARG A 94 -12.79 11.81 -8.23
N THR A 95 -13.48 11.32 -7.20
CA THR A 95 -12.82 10.89 -5.96
C THR A 95 -11.91 9.70 -6.24
N LEU A 96 -10.61 9.87 -6.00
CA LEU A 96 -9.60 8.82 -6.12
C LEU A 96 -9.11 8.42 -4.73
N LEU A 97 -9.10 7.13 -4.44
CA LEU A 97 -8.64 6.57 -3.18
C LEU A 97 -7.55 5.55 -3.49
N TYR A 98 -6.32 5.80 -3.04
CA TYR A 98 -5.37 4.69 -2.94
C TYR A 98 -5.76 3.85 -1.73
N ALA A 99 -6.01 2.55 -1.91
CA ALA A 99 -6.40 1.64 -0.84
C ALA A 99 -5.71 0.30 -1.03
N ASP A 100 -4.83 -0.06 -0.09
CA ASP A 100 -4.02 -1.27 -0.20
C ASP A 100 -3.68 -1.86 1.17
N THR A 101 -3.45 -3.17 1.20
CA THR A 101 -3.13 -3.92 2.42
C THR A 101 -1.64 -3.81 2.72
N MET A 102 -1.29 -3.11 3.80
CA MET A 102 0.06 -3.06 4.33
C MET A 102 0.30 -4.30 5.18
N LEU A 103 1.21 -5.17 4.74
CA LEU A 103 1.52 -6.43 5.41
C LEU A 103 2.46 -6.27 6.61
N SER A 104 3.15 -5.13 6.71
CA SER A 104 4.16 -4.93 7.74
C SER A 104 4.34 -3.47 8.16
N PRO A 105 4.91 -3.25 9.36
CA PRO A 105 5.23 -1.91 9.84
C PRO A 105 6.25 -1.19 8.94
N ALA A 106 7.21 -1.93 8.36
CA ALA A 106 8.18 -1.38 7.43
C ALA A 106 7.53 -0.87 6.14
N MET A 107 6.57 -1.61 5.59
CA MET A 107 5.83 -1.24 4.39
C MET A 107 4.97 0.00 4.65
N PHE A 108 4.23 0.03 5.76
CA PHE A 108 3.47 1.21 6.16
C PHE A 108 4.37 2.43 6.37
N ARG A 109 5.50 2.28 7.06
CA ARG A 109 6.48 3.37 7.25
C ARG A 109 6.99 3.94 5.93
N ALA A 110 7.33 3.09 4.96
CA ALA A 110 7.84 3.53 3.66
C ALA A 110 6.84 4.46 2.95
N MET A 111 5.54 4.26 3.20
CA MET A 111 4.46 5.11 2.68
C MET A 111 4.21 6.33 3.57
N ALA A 112 3.91 6.12 4.86
CA ALA A 112 3.50 7.16 5.80
C ALA A 112 4.59 8.22 6.07
N LYS A 113 5.87 7.85 5.96
CA LYS A 113 6.98 8.81 6.03
C LYS A 113 6.92 9.82 4.87
N ASN A 114 6.44 9.41 3.71
CA ASN A 114 6.54 10.19 2.48
C ASN A 114 5.25 10.92 2.09
N ILE A 115 4.12 10.47 2.61
CA ILE A 115 2.79 10.97 2.25
C ILE A 115 2.24 11.83 3.39
N ALA A 116 1.53 12.91 3.05
CA ALA A 116 1.06 13.88 4.04
C ALA A 116 0.03 13.29 4.99
N THR A 117 -1.09 12.82 4.44
CA THR A 117 -2.17 12.16 5.20
C THR A 117 -2.26 10.70 4.81
N VAL A 118 -2.21 9.80 5.78
CA VAL A 118 -2.40 8.36 5.59
C VAL A 118 -3.39 7.88 6.63
N TYR A 119 -4.44 7.21 6.16
CA TYR A 119 -5.41 6.54 7.02
C TYR A 119 -5.03 5.07 7.18
N PRO A 120 -5.37 4.45 8.32
CA PRO A 120 -6.14 5.03 9.41
C PRO A 120 -5.29 5.89 10.36
N THR A 121 -5.88 6.93 10.93
CA THR A 121 -5.31 7.73 12.03
C THR A 121 -5.51 7.04 13.37
N ALA A 122 -4.79 7.49 14.41
CA ALA A 122 -4.82 6.86 15.73
C ALA A 122 -6.16 7.04 16.43
N THR A 123 -6.86 8.14 16.19
CA THR A 123 -8.19 8.40 16.77
C THR A 123 -9.32 7.96 15.86
N GLY A 124 -9.05 7.82 14.55
CA GLY A 124 -10.06 7.73 13.53
C GLY A 124 -10.86 9.04 13.37
N SER A 125 -11.78 9.01 12.41
CA SER A 125 -12.73 10.10 12.14
C SER A 125 -13.99 9.53 11.49
N ALA A 126 -15.08 10.31 11.46
CA ALA A 126 -16.32 9.90 10.78
C ALA A 126 -16.10 9.63 9.28
N VAL A 127 -15.22 10.41 8.65
CA VAL A 127 -14.83 10.22 7.23
C VAL A 127 -14.09 8.90 7.06
N GLU A 128 -13.12 8.60 7.93
CA GLU A 128 -12.42 7.32 7.89
C GLU A 128 -13.35 6.14 8.11
N SER A 129 -14.28 6.23 9.05
CA SER A 129 -15.28 5.18 9.30
C SER A 129 -16.10 4.86 8.05
N GLN A 130 -16.61 5.89 7.35
CA GLN A 130 -17.34 5.69 6.09
C GLN A 130 -16.47 5.05 5.00
N LEU A 131 -15.21 5.47 4.89
CA LEU A 131 -14.26 4.88 3.94
C LEU A 131 -14.01 3.40 4.24
N TYR A 132 -13.77 3.03 5.49
CA TYR A 132 -13.50 1.63 5.85
C TYR A 132 -14.73 0.75 5.76
N VAL A 133 -15.93 1.25 6.07
CA VAL A 133 -17.18 0.51 5.82
C VAL A 133 -17.36 0.23 4.33
N ALA A 134 -17.04 1.19 3.46
CA ALA A 134 -17.15 1.00 2.01
C ALA A 134 -16.06 0.09 1.42
N LEU A 135 -14.81 0.22 1.89
CA LEU A 135 -13.65 -0.48 1.33
C LEU A 135 -13.38 -1.85 1.97
N ASN A 136 -13.82 -2.05 3.20
CA ASN A 136 -13.55 -3.25 4.00
C ASN A 136 -14.76 -3.61 4.89
N PRO A 137 -15.94 -3.88 4.30
CA PRO A 137 -17.17 -4.11 5.06
C PRO A 137 -17.11 -5.31 6.01
N THR A 138 -16.26 -6.29 5.72
CA THR A 138 -16.01 -7.48 6.56
C THR A 138 -14.67 -7.39 7.28
N GLY A 139 -14.13 -6.18 7.43
CA GLY A 139 -12.87 -5.93 8.11
C GLY A 139 -12.92 -6.22 9.59
N LEU A 140 -11.78 -6.63 10.15
CA LEU A 140 -11.61 -6.68 11.60
C LEU A 140 -11.46 -5.25 12.13
N VAL A 141 -12.05 -5.00 13.29
CA VAL A 141 -12.01 -3.69 13.94
C VAL A 141 -10.71 -3.56 14.73
N SER A 142 -9.99 -2.45 14.54
CA SER A 142 -8.86 -2.11 15.41
C SER A 142 -9.36 -1.57 16.74
N GLU A 143 -8.87 -2.14 17.84
CA GLU A 143 -9.27 -1.73 19.20
C GLU A 143 -8.87 -0.28 19.53
N VAL A 144 -7.86 0.26 18.85
CA VAL A 144 -7.32 1.59 19.12
C VAL A 144 -8.23 2.71 18.61
N ASN A 145 -8.82 2.55 17.42
CA ASN A 145 -9.61 3.60 16.78
C ASN A 145 -11.03 3.18 16.40
N GLY A 146 -11.42 1.93 16.64
CA GLY A 146 -12.75 1.42 16.35
C GLY A 146 -13.08 1.28 14.86
N LEU A 147 -12.10 1.37 13.95
CA LEU A 147 -12.31 1.29 12.51
C LEU A 147 -12.14 -0.15 12.00
N PRO A 148 -12.94 -0.63 11.01
CA PRO A 148 -12.75 -1.92 10.36
C PRO A 148 -11.58 -1.88 9.34
N CYS A 149 -10.40 -1.47 9.81
CA CYS A 149 -9.21 -1.24 8.99
C CYS A 149 -8.26 -2.44 8.93
N LEU A 150 -8.57 -3.55 9.60
CA LEU A 150 -7.76 -4.76 9.59
C LEU A 150 -8.35 -5.83 8.67
N LYS A 151 -7.50 -6.61 8.00
CA LYS A 151 -7.93 -7.67 7.07
C LYS A 151 -7.07 -8.92 7.18
N VAL A 152 -7.70 -10.08 7.33
CA VAL A 152 -7.02 -11.37 7.19
C VAL A 152 -6.72 -11.58 5.72
N VAL A 153 -5.44 -11.68 5.35
CA VAL A 153 -5.01 -11.74 3.94
C VAL A 153 -4.36 -13.07 3.56
N GLY A 154 -4.19 -13.99 4.52
CA GLY A 154 -3.64 -15.33 4.27
C GLY A 154 -2.18 -15.36 3.85
N ARG A 155 -1.51 -14.20 3.78
CA ARG A 155 -0.10 -14.02 3.43
C ARG A 155 0.59 -13.16 4.49
N LYS A 156 1.89 -13.40 4.72
CA LYS A 156 2.70 -12.61 5.66
C LYS A 156 4.07 -12.31 5.06
N THR A 157 4.66 -11.20 5.50
CA THR A 157 6.09 -10.97 5.26
C THR A 157 6.90 -11.93 6.12
N ARG A 158 7.94 -12.57 5.56
CA ARG A 158 8.84 -13.45 6.30
C ARG A 158 9.77 -12.62 7.20
N TYR A 159 9.38 -12.46 8.46
CA TYR A 159 10.21 -11.89 9.53
C TYR A 159 10.58 -12.95 10.55
N SER A 160 11.81 -12.88 11.06
CA SER A 160 12.26 -13.63 12.23
C SER A 160 11.58 -13.12 13.51
N ALA A 161 11.58 -13.93 14.57
CA ALA A 161 11.06 -13.52 15.87
C ALA A 161 11.76 -12.28 16.43
N LEU A 162 13.07 -12.14 16.18
CA LEU A 162 13.85 -10.97 16.56
C LEU A 162 13.38 -9.71 15.84
N GLU A 163 13.15 -9.77 14.53
CA GLU A 163 12.64 -8.63 13.75
C GLU A 163 11.23 -8.23 14.21
N VAL A 164 10.36 -9.20 14.50
CA VAL A 164 9.01 -8.92 15.03
C VAL A 164 9.11 -8.19 16.37
N ALA A 165 9.96 -8.66 17.29
CA ALA A 165 10.18 -7.98 18.58
C ALA A 165 10.73 -6.56 18.40
N GLN A 166 11.68 -6.37 17.47
CA GLN A 166 12.23 -5.05 17.14
C GLN A 166 11.17 -4.08 16.61
N PHE A 167 10.24 -4.55 15.76
CA PHE A 167 9.14 -3.72 15.30
C PHE A 167 8.18 -3.32 16.42
N LYS A 168 7.83 -4.27 17.30
CA LYS A 168 6.93 -4.02 18.44
C LYS A 168 7.55 -3.06 19.46
N ALA A 169 8.87 -3.02 19.58
CA ALA A 169 9.62 -2.13 20.47
C ALA A 169 10.09 -0.82 19.80
N SER A 170 9.71 -0.53 18.55
CA SER A 170 10.26 0.63 17.82
C SER A 170 9.56 1.93 18.19
N ASP A 171 10.33 2.95 18.60
CA ASP A 171 9.83 4.31 18.86
C ASP A 171 9.63 5.17 17.59
N LYS A 172 9.85 4.59 16.41
CA LYS A 172 9.60 5.29 15.14
C LYS A 172 8.10 5.52 14.98
N PRO A 173 7.60 6.77 14.89
CA PRO A 173 6.17 7.07 14.99
C PRO A 173 5.29 6.24 14.05
N GLU A 174 5.69 6.06 12.79
CA GLU A 174 4.93 5.30 11.80
C GLU A 174 4.89 3.80 12.09
N ILE A 175 5.97 3.25 12.69
CA ILE A 175 6.01 1.83 13.08
C ILE A 175 5.18 1.62 14.35
N ALA A 176 5.37 2.47 15.36
CA ALA A 176 4.60 2.42 16.61
C ALA A 176 3.09 2.54 16.33
N HIS A 177 2.69 3.48 15.47
CA HIS A 177 1.31 3.65 15.01
C HIS A 177 0.75 2.39 14.35
N TYR A 178 1.48 1.83 13.38
CA TYR A 178 1.06 0.59 12.73
C TYR A 178 0.91 -0.57 13.72
N CYS A 179 1.89 -0.77 14.60
CA CYS A 179 1.89 -1.85 15.59
C CYS A 179 0.76 -1.71 16.61
N ALA A 180 0.44 -0.47 17.02
CA ALA A 180 -0.70 -0.21 17.91
C ALA A 180 -2.02 -0.60 17.24
N LEU A 181 -2.21 -0.22 15.98
CA LEU A 181 -3.44 -0.55 15.25
C LEU A 181 -3.56 -2.04 14.91
N ASN A 182 -2.44 -2.70 14.60
CA ASN A 182 -2.37 -4.09 14.17
C ASN A 182 -1.31 -4.87 14.97
N PRO A 183 -1.57 -5.22 16.24
CA PRO A 183 -0.62 -5.98 17.06
C PRO A 183 -0.36 -7.40 16.53
N ASN A 184 -1.26 -7.90 15.67
CA ASN A 184 -1.26 -9.26 15.10
C ASN A 184 -0.71 -9.30 13.66
N PHE A 185 0.10 -8.30 13.25
CA PHE A 185 0.64 -8.25 11.89
C PHE A 185 1.50 -9.47 11.52
N ASP A 186 2.12 -10.12 12.51
CA ASP A 186 2.91 -11.34 12.33
C ASP A 186 2.05 -12.61 12.19
N GLN A 187 0.73 -12.50 12.34
CA GLN A 187 -0.25 -13.59 12.28
C GLN A 187 -1.10 -13.56 10.99
N GLY A 188 -0.67 -12.84 9.95
CA GLY A 188 -1.37 -12.79 8.65
C GLY A 188 -2.53 -11.79 8.59
N VAL A 189 -2.56 -10.85 9.53
CA VAL A 189 -3.47 -9.70 9.53
C VAL A 189 -2.76 -8.49 8.94
N ALA A 190 -3.35 -7.85 7.94
CA ALA A 190 -2.83 -6.65 7.31
C ALA A 190 -3.63 -5.42 7.72
N LEU A 191 -2.99 -4.26 7.71
CA LEU A 191 -3.66 -2.98 7.85
C LEU A 191 -4.08 -2.48 6.46
N LEU A 192 -5.38 -2.35 6.20
CA LEU A 192 -5.87 -1.63 5.03
C LEU A 192 -5.53 -0.16 5.23
N THR A 193 -4.69 0.37 4.36
CA THR A 193 -4.25 1.75 4.37
C THR A 193 -4.94 2.50 3.25
N VAL A 194 -5.49 3.68 3.56
CA VAL A 194 -6.22 4.50 2.61
C VAL A 194 -5.60 5.89 2.51
N ILE A 195 -5.42 6.38 1.29
CA ILE A 195 -4.94 7.73 1.01
C ILE A 195 -5.93 8.41 0.06
N PRO A 196 -6.64 9.46 0.50
CA PRO A 196 -7.47 10.24 -0.39
C PRO A 196 -6.59 11.05 -1.34
N VAL A 197 -6.77 10.90 -2.64
CA VAL A 197 -6.00 11.63 -3.66
C VAL A 197 -6.77 12.88 -4.05
N THR A 198 -6.47 13.98 -3.36
CA THR A 198 -7.01 15.32 -3.62
C THR A 198 -5.89 16.28 -3.97
N LEU A 199 -6.22 17.44 -4.56
CA LEU A 199 -5.21 18.49 -4.79
C LEU A 199 -4.49 18.88 -3.49
N GLY A 200 -5.23 19.04 -2.39
CA GLY A 200 -4.66 19.35 -1.08
C GLY A 200 -3.66 18.28 -0.63
N GLN A 201 -4.01 17.00 -0.75
CA GLN A 201 -3.11 15.89 -0.42
C GLN A 201 -1.85 15.90 -1.29
N LEU A 202 -1.99 16.13 -2.60
CA LEU A 202 -0.87 16.17 -3.54
C LEU A 202 0.10 17.31 -3.19
N LEU A 203 -0.43 18.50 -2.92
CA LEU A 203 0.36 19.67 -2.52
C LEU A 203 1.05 19.46 -1.16
N SER A 204 0.31 18.98 -0.15
CA SER A 204 0.89 18.69 1.17
C SER A 204 1.95 17.60 1.10
N THR A 205 1.77 16.59 0.24
CA THR A 205 2.76 15.53 0.02
C THR A 205 4.01 16.10 -0.65
N ALA A 206 3.86 16.93 -1.68
CA ALA A 206 4.99 17.62 -2.32
C ALA A 206 5.75 18.52 -1.33
N TRP A 207 5.04 19.28 -0.50
CA TRP A 207 5.63 20.10 0.55
C TRP A 207 6.43 19.27 1.56
N LYS A 208 5.84 18.17 2.06
CA LYS A 208 6.50 17.23 2.97
C LYS A 208 7.79 16.66 2.37
N GLN A 209 7.79 16.33 1.09
CA GLN A 209 8.98 15.85 0.39
C GLN A 209 10.07 16.92 0.34
N ILE A 210 9.73 18.18 0.10
CA ILE A 210 10.70 19.28 0.03
C ILE A 210 11.31 19.57 1.41
N THR A 211 10.50 19.58 2.47
CA THR A 211 10.97 19.93 3.81
C THR A 211 11.75 18.81 4.52
N HIS A 212 11.47 17.55 4.22
CA HIS A 212 12.16 16.39 4.80
C HIS A 212 13.27 15.78 3.92
N SER A 213 13.53 16.34 2.74
CA SER A 213 14.68 15.99 1.88
C SER A 213 15.91 16.88 2.12
N ARG A 214 15.88 17.70 3.18
CA ARG A 214 17.03 18.41 3.75
C ARG A 214 17.36 17.78 5.11
#